data_AF-A0A7S3WRH5-F1
#
_entry.id   AF-A0A7S3WRH5-F1
#
_cell.length_a   1.000
_cell.length_b   1.000
_cell.length_c   1.000
_cell.angle_alpha   90.00
_cell.angle_beta   90.00
_cell.angle_gamma   90.00
#
_symmetry.space_group_name_H-M   'P 1'
#
loop_
_entity.id
_entity.type
_entity.pdbx_description
1 polymer ?
#
loop_
_entity_poly.entity_id
_entity_poly.type
_entity_poly.pdbx_seq_one_letter_code
_entity_poly.pdbx_strand_id
1 'polypeptide(L)'
;ADCGTVLRFVEESGACVLPGIEKVDASFDGVSLPAYCDHWVSNVVSRQGFLDTLHDTLGFTPKVDFNAGVVAAGEAQIESTVTGNSPGKLIADAPAALKDQSQVYLPINNALSEMGHVHLYLKEIGQGVQHIASRVEDLPKLVQNANDFRKMTGAGLSFLGIPLSYYGSLTVKRLAKDMALKPPDAERYVAALREHGMVDRSDIVDLDVTRERVVAALPADA
;
A
#
# COMPACT_ATOMS: atom_id res chain seq x y z
N ALA A 1 28.29 -1.83 -1.09
CA ALA A 1 27.50 -0.95 -1.98
C ALA A 1 26.56 -1.84 -2.80
N ASP A 2 25.38 -1.35 -3.17
CA ASP A 2 24.56 -2.03 -4.18
C ASP A 2 25.35 -2.02 -5.49
N CYS A 3 25.59 -3.19 -6.07
CA CYS A 3 26.35 -3.32 -7.32
C CYS A 3 25.44 -3.60 -8.52
N GLY A 4 24.13 -3.76 -8.31
CA GLY A 4 23.18 -4.25 -9.29
C GLY A 4 22.15 -3.21 -9.75
N THR A 5 21.69 -2.33 -8.87
CA THR A 5 20.68 -1.34 -9.26
C THR A 5 21.32 -0.17 -10.00
N VAL A 6 20.83 0.10 -11.21
CA VAL A 6 21.31 1.20 -12.06
C VAL A 6 20.14 2.08 -12.50
N LEU A 7 20.34 3.39 -12.46
CA LEU A 7 19.46 4.34 -13.11
C LEU A 7 19.88 4.48 -14.57
N ARG A 8 18.99 4.09 -15.49
CA ARG A 8 19.21 4.18 -16.93
C ARG A 8 18.44 5.35 -17.50
N PHE A 9 19.13 6.24 -18.18
CA PHE A 9 18.53 7.34 -18.93
C PHE A 9 18.28 6.87 -20.37
N VAL A 10 17.08 7.13 -20.86
CA VAL A 10 16.68 6.85 -22.23
C VAL A 10 16.09 8.13 -22.81
N GLU A 11 16.63 8.57 -23.94
CA GLU A 11 16.11 9.69 -24.72
C GLU A 11 15.61 9.12 -26.05
N GLU A 12 14.34 9.36 -26.37
CA GLU A 12 13.68 8.81 -27.56
C GLU A 12 13.33 9.94 -28.55
N SER A 13 13.59 9.70 -29.85
CA SER A 13 13.26 10.61 -30.95
C SER A 13 11.94 10.27 -31.68
N GLY A 14 11.20 9.25 -31.21
CA GLY A 14 9.81 8.98 -31.56
C GLY A 14 9.53 7.72 -32.40
N ALA A 15 10.55 6.92 -32.76
CA ALA A 15 10.38 5.76 -33.65
C ALA A 15 10.41 4.39 -32.94
N CYS A 16 11.13 4.26 -31.81
CA CYS A 16 11.19 3.03 -31.01
C CYS A 16 11.90 3.31 -29.67
N VAL A 17 11.46 2.62 -28.60
CA VAL A 17 12.00 2.74 -27.25
C VAL A 17 13.50 2.40 -27.20
N LEU A 18 13.95 1.37 -27.94
CA LEU A 18 15.37 0.96 -28.04
C LEU A 18 15.69 0.35 -29.43
N PRO A 19 16.88 0.60 -30.01
CA PRO A 19 17.29 -0.02 -31.27
C PRO A 19 17.25 -1.55 -31.23
N GLY A 20 16.71 -2.16 -32.28
CA GLY A 20 16.61 -3.63 -32.40
C GLY A 20 15.45 -4.28 -31.63
N ILE A 21 14.61 -3.48 -30.97
CA ILE A 21 13.35 -3.93 -30.36
C ILE A 21 12.19 -3.43 -31.24
N GLU A 22 11.17 -4.26 -31.45
CA GLU A 22 9.95 -3.87 -32.14
C GLU A 22 8.92 -3.38 -31.13
N LYS A 23 8.28 -2.24 -31.40
CA LYS A 23 7.18 -1.76 -30.58
C LYS A 23 5.94 -2.59 -30.87
N VAL A 24 5.37 -3.18 -29.82
CA VAL A 24 4.12 -3.95 -29.88
C VAL A 24 3.08 -3.23 -29.04
N ASP A 25 1.90 -3.00 -29.61
CA ASP A 25 0.79 -2.42 -28.86
C ASP A 25 0.29 -3.40 -27.80
N ALA A 26 0.10 -2.90 -26.58
CA ALA A 26 -0.47 -3.68 -25.50
C ALA A 26 -1.97 -3.93 -25.78
N SER A 27 -2.37 -5.20 -25.70
CA SER A 27 -3.77 -5.62 -25.75
C SER A 27 -4.14 -6.38 -24.47
N PHE A 28 -5.36 -6.18 -23.99
CA PHE A 28 -5.83 -6.74 -22.73
C PHE A 28 -7.11 -7.56 -23.01
N ASP A 29 -7.19 -8.75 -22.41
CA ASP A 29 -8.20 -9.79 -22.65
C ASP A 29 -9.54 -9.57 -21.90
N GLY A 30 -9.81 -8.33 -21.48
CA GLY A 30 -11.00 -7.95 -20.71
C GLY A 30 -10.96 -8.34 -19.22
N VAL A 31 -10.06 -9.24 -18.83
CA VAL A 31 -9.78 -9.61 -17.43
C VAL A 31 -8.51 -8.91 -16.94
N SER A 32 -7.51 -8.77 -17.80
CA SER A 32 -6.29 -8.02 -17.52
C SER A 32 -6.57 -6.52 -17.51
N LEU A 33 -5.94 -5.80 -16.58
CA LEU A 33 -6.04 -4.34 -16.48
C LEU A 33 -4.67 -3.72 -16.77
N PRO A 34 -4.63 -2.56 -17.44
CA PRO A 34 -3.39 -1.82 -17.61
C PRO A 34 -2.87 -1.33 -16.26
N ALA A 35 -1.55 -1.44 -16.08
CA ALA A 35 -0.83 -0.95 -14.92
C ALA A 35 0.25 0.04 -15.36
N TYR A 36 0.44 1.10 -14.60
CA TYR A 36 1.36 2.19 -14.88
C TYR A 36 2.30 2.39 -13.71
N CYS A 37 3.57 2.75 -13.94
CA CYS A 37 4.52 2.92 -12.84
C CYS A 37 4.07 4.05 -11.90
N ASP A 38 4.11 3.80 -10.59
CA ASP A 38 3.84 4.82 -9.59
C ASP A 38 5.12 5.31 -8.93
N HIS A 39 5.76 4.42 -8.19
CA HIS A 39 6.98 4.72 -7.44
C HIS A 39 7.74 3.42 -7.14
N TRP A 40 9.06 3.56 -6.93
CA TRP A 40 9.96 2.44 -6.69
C TRP A 40 10.65 2.67 -5.35
N VAL A 41 10.39 1.80 -4.38
CA VAL A 41 10.91 1.97 -3.02
C VAL A 41 12.20 1.21 -2.85
N SER A 42 13.23 1.88 -2.37
CA SER A 42 14.55 1.29 -2.13
C SER A 42 14.86 1.20 -0.64
N ASN A 43 15.44 0.07 -0.21
CA ASN A 43 16.02 -0.08 1.11
C ASN A 43 17.52 0.17 1.02
N VAL A 44 18.02 1.08 1.87
CA VAL A 44 19.43 1.48 1.89
C VAL A 44 19.99 1.49 3.31
N VAL A 45 21.31 1.37 3.42
CA VAL A 45 22.07 1.49 4.67
C VAL A 45 22.15 2.95 5.09
N SER A 46 22.38 3.88 4.15
CA SER A 46 22.45 5.31 4.42
C SER A 46 21.43 6.07 3.59
N ARG A 47 20.30 6.44 4.22
CA ARG A 47 19.24 7.25 3.61
C ARG A 47 19.79 8.61 3.18
N GLN A 48 20.51 9.30 4.06
CA GLN A 48 21.08 10.62 3.75
C GLN A 48 22.05 10.56 2.58
N GLY A 49 23.00 9.62 2.58
CA GLY A 49 23.97 9.52 1.49
C GLY A 49 23.32 9.21 0.13
N PHE A 50 22.24 8.42 0.13
CA PHE A 50 21.46 8.15 -1.08
C PHE A 50 20.67 9.37 -1.55
N LEU A 51 20.04 10.12 -0.62
CA LEU A 51 19.36 11.37 -0.91
C LEU A 51 20.30 12.42 -1.50
N ASP A 52 21.49 12.59 -0.91
CA ASP A 52 22.52 13.50 -1.40
C ASP A 52 22.94 13.12 -2.83
N THR A 53 23.14 11.82 -3.09
CA THR A 53 23.47 11.32 -4.42
C THR A 53 22.38 11.66 -5.45
N LEU A 54 21.11 11.46 -5.12
CA LEU A 54 20.00 11.76 -6.03
C LEU A 54 19.82 13.27 -6.25
N HIS A 55 20.01 14.07 -5.21
CA HIS A 55 20.00 15.53 -5.32
C HIS A 55 21.13 16.01 -6.23
N ASP A 56 22.36 15.57 -5.99
CA ASP A 56 23.53 16.06 -6.73
C ASP A 56 23.55 15.57 -8.17
N THR A 57 23.05 14.35 -8.43
CA THR A 57 23.05 13.76 -9.78
C THR A 57 21.84 14.15 -10.61
N LEU A 58 20.65 14.23 -10.00
CA LEU A 58 19.38 14.40 -10.71
C LEU A 58 18.65 15.71 -10.38
N GLY A 59 19.11 16.46 -9.38
CA GLY A 59 18.38 17.61 -8.84
C GLY A 59 17.09 17.21 -8.12
N PHE A 60 16.95 15.95 -7.71
CA PHE A 60 15.75 15.47 -7.02
C PHE A 60 15.66 16.08 -5.62
N THR A 61 14.44 16.44 -5.22
CA THR A 61 14.19 17.05 -3.91
C THR A 61 13.20 16.25 -3.08
N PRO A 62 13.37 16.22 -1.74
CA PRO A 62 12.40 15.60 -0.85
C PRO A 62 11.00 16.16 -1.06
N LYS A 63 10.00 15.26 -1.06
CA LYS A 63 8.58 15.57 -1.25
C LYS A 63 7.78 15.30 0.01
N VAL A 64 8.06 14.18 0.67
CA VAL A 64 7.42 13.74 1.92
C VAL A 64 8.46 13.01 2.76
N ASP A 65 8.41 13.22 4.08
CA ASP A 65 9.30 12.56 5.03
C ASP A 65 8.49 11.86 6.12
N PHE A 66 8.84 10.61 6.40
CA PHE A 66 8.22 9.76 7.39
C PHE A 66 9.29 9.30 8.40
N ASN A 67 9.22 9.85 9.61
CA ASN A 67 10.20 9.58 10.65
C ASN A 67 9.79 8.40 11.55
N ALA A 68 10.75 7.83 12.29
CA ALA A 68 10.63 6.63 13.13
C ALA A 68 9.34 6.49 13.95
N GLY A 69 8.83 7.60 14.49
CA GLY A 69 7.61 7.62 15.31
C GLY A 69 6.30 7.54 14.54
N VAL A 70 6.34 7.71 13.21
CA VAL A 70 5.18 7.64 12.30
C VAL A 70 5.11 6.27 11.61
N VAL A 71 6.25 5.59 11.43
CA VAL A 71 6.34 4.28 10.78
C VAL A 71 7.01 3.28 11.72
N ALA A 72 6.30 2.95 12.80
CA ALA A 72 6.68 1.90 13.73
C ALA A 72 5.60 0.83 13.82
N ALA A 73 5.99 -0.44 13.70
CA ALA A 73 5.14 -1.59 13.94
C ALA A 73 5.80 -2.48 14.99
N GLY A 74 5.42 -2.27 16.27
CA GLY A 74 6.12 -2.88 17.40
C GLY A 74 7.56 -2.38 17.51
N GLU A 75 8.53 -3.28 17.46
CA GLU A 75 9.96 -2.97 17.54
C GLU A 75 10.59 -2.60 16.19
N ALA A 76 9.87 -2.83 15.09
CA ALA A 76 10.32 -2.42 13.76
C ALA A 76 10.19 -0.91 13.63
N GLN A 77 11.32 -0.22 13.50
CA GLN A 77 11.39 1.22 13.30
C GLN A 77 12.13 1.53 12.00
N ILE A 78 11.51 2.36 11.16
CA ILE A 78 12.10 2.78 9.90
C ILE A 78 11.97 4.29 9.72
N GLU A 79 12.85 4.85 8.93
CA GLU A 79 12.68 6.16 8.32
C GLU A 79 12.49 5.99 6.82
N SER A 80 11.66 6.85 6.24
CA SER A 80 11.38 6.85 4.81
C SER A 80 11.28 8.27 4.28
N THR A 81 12.05 8.60 3.26
CA THR A 81 11.88 9.87 2.51
C THR A 81 11.49 9.59 1.08
N VAL A 82 10.42 10.23 0.62
CA VAL A 82 10.05 10.27 -0.79
C VAL A 82 10.80 11.41 -1.46
N THR A 83 11.61 11.12 -2.47
CA THR A 83 12.25 12.13 -3.33
C THR A 83 11.82 11.96 -4.78
N GLY A 84 11.92 13.01 -5.58
CA GLY A 84 11.45 12.97 -6.96
C GLY A 84 11.73 14.25 -7.74
N ASN A 85 11.48 14.20 -9.05
CA ASN A 85 11.51 15.38 -9.90
C ASN A 85 10.29 16.29 -9.65
N SER A 86 10.24 17.42 -10.35
CA SER A 86 9.11 18.34 -10.37
C SER A 86 8.64 18.52 -11.82
N PRO A 87 7.56 17.86 -12.27
CA PRO A 87 7.14 17.80 -13.68
C PRO A 87 6.61 19.15 -14.21
N GLY A 88 6.44 20.15 -13.34
CA GLY A 88 6.11 21.53 -13.71
C GLY A 88 4.69 21.76 -14.22
N LYS A 89 3.89 20.69 -14.40
CA LYS A 89 2.49 20.76 -14.83
C LYS A 89 1.65 19.75 -14.05
N LEU A 90 0.44 20.17 -13.69
CA LEU A 90 -0.60 19.29 -13.17
C LEU A 90 -1.49 18.85 -14.32
N ILE A 91 -1.77 17.55 -14.41
CA ILE A 91 -2.69 16.98 -15.38
C ILE A 91 -4.04 16.83 -14.69
N ALA A 92 -5.02 17.63 -15.10
CA ALA A 92 -6.35 17.64 -14.49
C ALA A 92 -7.24 16.48 -14.98
N ASP A 93 -6.97 15.95 -16.17
CA ASP A 93 -7.70 14.82 -16.74
C ASP A 93 -7.24 13.51 -16.10
N ALA A 94 -8.14 12.81 -15.41
CA ALA A 94 -7.80 11.61 -14.63
C ALA A 94 -7.25 10.46 -15.49
N PRO A 95 -7.85 10.11 -16.66
CA PRO A 95 -7.28 9.09 -17.55
C PRO A 95 -5.87 9.45 -18.06
N ALA A 96 -5.61 10.71 -18.41
CA ALA A 96 -4.28 11.16 -18.80
C ALA A 96 -3.30 11.11 -17.61
N ALA A 97 -3.72 11.56 -16.43
CA ALA A 97 -2.91 11.54 -15.21
C ALA A 97 -2.53 10.12 -14.79
N LEU A 98 -3.43 9.14 -14.95
CA LEU A 98 -3.16 7.74 -14.67
C LEU A 98 -1.98 7.21 -15.48
N LYS A 99 -1.90 7.59 -16.77
CA LYS A 99 -0.88 7.15 -17.72
C LYS A 99 0.41 7.97 -17.65
N ASP A 100 0.34 9.18 -17.14
CA ASP A 100 1.48 10.10 -17.11
C ASP A 100 2.67 9.50 -16.37
N GLN A 101 3.85 9.59 -16.98
CA GLN A 101 5.13 9.12 -16.42
C GLN A 101 6.12 10.28 -16.23
N SER A 102 5.65 11.53 -16.35
CA SER A 102 6.50 12.71 -16.20
C SER A 102 6.98 12.89 -14.76
N GLN A 103 6.19 12.45 -13.78
CA GLN A 103 6.55 12.43 -12.37
C GLN A 103 7.24 11.12 -12.00
N VAL A 104 8.42 11.22 -11.42
CA VAL A 104 9.20 10.10 -10.87
C VAL A 104 9.28 10.27 -9.35
N TYR A 105 8.91 9.22 -8.61
CA TYR A 105 9.09 9.13 -7.16
C TYR A 105 9.96 7.94 -6.79
N LEU A 106 10.97 8.20 -5.96
CA LEU A 106 11.90 7.21 -5.43
C LEU A 106 11.88 7.29 -3.89
N PRO A 107 10.94 6.60 -3.21
CA PRO A 107 11.01 6.47 -1.76
C PRO A 107 12.22 5.66 -1.31
N ILE A 108 12.84 6.11 -0.21
CA ILE A 108 14.08 5.55 0.31
C ILE A 108 13.90 5.26 1.79
N ASN A 109 14.04 3.99 2.15
CA ASN A 109 13.92 3.50 3.51
C ASN A 109 15.29 3.18 4.11
N ASN A 110 15.46 3.46 5.38
CA ASN A 110 16.51 2.87 6.21
C ASN A 110 15.91 2.28 7.50
N ALA A 111 16.50 1.20 7.98
CA ALA A 111 16.14 0.63 9.26
C ALA A 111 16.79 1.43 10.40
N LEU A 112 16.05 1.61 11.50
CA LEU A 112 16.55 2.20 12.74
C LEU A 112 16.67 1.18 13.88
N SER A 113 16.13 -0.02 13.68
CA SER A 113 16.30 -1.16 14.57
C SER A 113 16.73 -2.39 13.78
N GLU A 114 17.22 -3.40 14.49
CA GLU A 114 17.53 -4.72 13.90
C GLU A 114 16.27 -5.58 13.66
N MET A 115 15.10 -5.00 13.92
CA MET A 115 13.81 -5.67 13.81
C MET A 115 13.05 -5.15 12.59
N GLY A 116 12.32 -6.06 11.95
CA GLY A 116 11.42 -5.71 10.86
C GLY A 116 12.01 -5.81 9.46
N HIS A 117 11.13 -5.61 8.50
CA HIS A 117 11.33 -6.02 7.12
C HIS A 117 12.46 -5.27 6.38
N VAL A 118 12.74 -4.00 6.71
CA VAL A 118 13.84 -3.24 6.08
C VAL A 118 15.20 -3.77 6.52
N HIS A 119 15.40 -4.01 7.83
CA HIS A 119 16.66 -4.57 8.33
C HIS A 119 16.90 -5.98 7.77
N LEU A 120 15.87 -6.83 7.80
CA LEU A 120 15.96 -8.20 7.27
C LEU A 120 16.27 -8.20 5.76
N TYR A 121 15.64 -7.32 4.99
CA TYR A 121 15.95 -7.15 3.57
C TYR A 121 17.43 -6.80 3.36
N LEU A 122 17.95 -5.80 4.09
CA LEU A 122 19.35 -5.37 3.98
C LEU A 122 20.33 -6.49 4.38
N LYS A 123 19.96 -7.32 5.35
CA LYS A 123 20.77 -8.44 5.81
C LYS A 123 20.82 -9.59 4.80
N GLU A 124 19.69 -9.90 4.17
CA GLU A 124 19.57 -11.04 3.26
C GLU A 124 20.01 -10.71 1.83
N ILE A 125 19.63 -9.54 1.33
CA ILE A 125 19.80 -9.15 -0.08
C ILE A 125 20.83 -8.02 -0.23
N GLY A 126 20.96 -7.17 0.78
CA GLY A 126 21.72 -5.91 0.71
C GLY A 126 20.82 -4.72 0.35
N GLN A 127 21.44 -3.61 -0.04
CA GLN A 127 20.69 -2.43 -0.49
C GLN A 127 20.10 -2.69 -1.88
N GLY A 128 18.90 -2.15 -2.16
CA GLY A 128 18.27 -2.25 -3.48
C GLY A 128 16.77 -1.95 -3.45
N VAL A 129 16.09 -2.19 -4.57
CA VAL A 129 14.64 -1.96 -4.72
C VAL A 129 13.85 -3.02 -3.95
N GLN A 130 13.12 -2.58 -2.92
CA GLN A 130 12.26 -3.42 -2.10
C GLN A 130 10.95 -3.78 -2.82
N HIS A 131 10.27 -2.77 -3.37
CA HIS A 131 8.99 -2.98 -4.05
C HIS A 131 8.75 -1.93 -5.13
N ILE A 132 7.91 -2.30 -6.10
CA ILE A 132 7.47 -1.43 -7.19
C ILE A 132 5.97 -1.28 -7.07
N ALA A 133 5.52 -0.04 -6.91
CA ALA A 133 4.10 0.30 -6.91
C ALA A 133 3.64 0.65 -8.32
N SER A 134 2.45 0.18 -8.67
CA SER A 134 1.80 0.48 -9.94
C SER A 134 0.42 1.08 -9.72
N ARG A 135 0.09 2.11 -10.49
CA ARG A 135 -1.26 2.66 -10.59
C ARG A 135 -2.10 1.80 -11.51
N VAL A 136 -3.35 1.60 -11.11
CA VAL A 136 -4.39 0.97 -11.92
C VAL A 136 -5.66 1.76 -11.78
N GLU A 137 -6.52 1.71 -12.81
CA GLU A 137 -7.81 2.41 -12.79
C GLU A 137 -8.77 1.82 -11.74
N ASP A 138 -8.78 0.49 -11.60
CA ASP A 138 -9.69 -0.25 -10.73
C ASP A 138 -8.92 -1.29 -9.90
N LEU A 139 -8.43 -0.85 -8.75
CA LEU A 139 -7.67 -1.69 -7.81
C LEU A 139 -8.49 -2.87 -7.26
N PRO A 140 -9.75 -2.70 -6.80
CA PRO A 140 -10.57 -3.82 -6.36
C PRO A 140 -10.72 -4.90 -7.44
N LYS A 141 -11.00 -4.50 -8.69
CA LYS A 141 -11.11 -5.45 -9.80
C LYS A 141 -9.79 -6.14 -10.10
N LEU A 142 -8.66 -5.43 -10.07
CA LEU A 142 -7.33 -6.03 -10.25
C LEU A 142 -7.08 -7.13 -9.20
N VAL A 143 -7.30 -6.81 -7.92
CA VAL A 143 -7.08 -7.73 -6.80
C VAL A 143 -8.01 -8.94 -6.91
N GLN A 144 -9.29 -8.70 -7.23
CA GLN A 144 -10.26 -9.76 -7.41
C GLN A 144 -9.87 -10.70 -8.56
N ASN A 145 -9.51 -10.15 -9.73
CA ASN A 145 -9.09 -10.94 -10.89
C ASN A 145 -7.84 -11.77 -10.59
N ALA A 146 -6.86 -11.21 -9.88
CA ALA A 146 -5.67 -11.92 -9.45
C ALA A 146 -5.99 -13.07 -8.47
N ASN A 147 -6.89 -12.83 -7.51
CA ASN A 147 -7.35 -13.85 -6.58
C ASN A 147 -8.09 -14.98 -7.30
N ASP A 148 -9.02 -14.66 -8.20
CA ASP A 148 -9.79 -15.64 -8.95
C ASP A 148 -8.90 -16.46 -9.87
N PHE A 149 -7.96 -15.82 -10.57
CA PHE A 149 -6.97 -16.52 -11.39
C PHE A 149 -6.15 -17.52 -10.57
N ARG A 150 -5.66 -17.11 -9.40
CA ARG A 150 -4.94 -18.00 -8.48
C ARG A 150 -5.81 -19.17 -8.02
N LYS A 151 -7.09 -18.90 -7.71
CA LYS A 151 -8.04 -19.93 -7.27
C LYS A 151 -8.34 -20.96 -8.37
N MET A 152 -8.47 -20.50 -9.62
CA MET A 152 -8.78 -21.35 -10.77
C MET A 152 -7.57 -22.18 -11.23
N THR A 153 -6.38 -21.58 -11.23
CA THR A 153 -5.19 -22.19 -11.86
C THR A 153 -4.19 -22.78 -10.88
N GLY A 154 -4.27 -22.39 -9.59
CA GLY A 154 -3.24 -22.69 -8.60
C GLY A 154 -1.95 -21.87 -8.76
N ALA A 155 -1.90 -20.94 -9.72
CA ALA A 155 -0.73 -20.11 -10.02
C ALA A 155 -1.10 -18.61 -10.04
N GLY A 156 -0.15 -17.73 -9.74
CA GLY A 156 -0.34 -16.27 -9.81
C GLY A 156 0.15 -15.53 -8.58
N LEU A 157 -0.35 -14.31 -8.40
CA LEU A 157 0.05 -13.42 -7.31
C LEU A 157 -0.68 -13.74 -6.01
N SER A 158 -0.02 -13.47 -4.89
CA SER A 158 -0.61 -13.52 -3.56
C SER A 158 -0.38 -12.19 -2.86
N PHE A 159 -1.43 -11.67 -2.23
CA PHE A 159 -1.39 -10.44 -1.46
C PHE A 159 -1.20 -10.72 0.02
N LEU A 160 -0.59 -9.78 0.73
CA LEU A 160 -0.48 -9.85 2.18
C LEU A 160 -1.87 -9.80 2.81
N GLY A 161 -2.11 -10.66 3.79
CA GLY A 161 -3.33 -10.63 4.58
C GLY A 161 -3.31 -9.46 5.55
N ILE A 162 -4.42 -8.74 5.63
CA ILE A 162 -4.63 -7.71 6.66
C ILE A 162 -5.45 -8.38 7.78
N PRO A 163 -5.00 -8.34 9.05
CA PRO A 163 -5.77 -8.91 10.13
C PRO A 163 -7.11 -8.17 10.27
N LEU A 164 -8.19 -8.92 10.53
CA LEU A 164 -9.55 -8.34 10.63
C LEU A 164 -9.64 -7.21 11.67
N SER A 165 -8.82 -7.28 12.73
CA SER A 165 -8.72 -6.25 13.75
C SER A 165 -8.30 -4.88 13.24
N TYR A 166 -7.66 -4.80 12.06
CA TYR A 166 -7.32 -3.54 11.40
C TYR A 166 -8.57 -2.78 10.96
N TYR A 167 -9.60 -3.48 10.47
CA TYR A 167 -10.80 -2.87 9.92
C TYR A 167 -11.79 -2.42 10.98
N GLY A 168 -11.73 -3.00 12.17
CA GLY A 168 -12.54 -2.54 13.28
C GLY A 168 -12.55 -3.50 14.45
N SER A 169 -12.56 -2.92 15.64
CA SER A 169 -12.95 -3.60 16.85
C SER A 169 -14.08 -2.83 17.53
N LEU A 170 -15.07 -3.57 18.04
CA LEU A 170 -16.19 -3.02 18.77
C LEU A 170 -16.11 -3.44 20.24
N THR A 171 -15.43 -2.63 21.04
CA THR A 171 -15.40 -2.80 22.49
C THR A 171 -16.57 -2.08 23.14
N VAL A 172 -17.05 -2.58 24.28
CA VAL A 172 -18.07 -1.92 25.12
C VAL A 172 -17.71 -0.47 25.41
N LYS A 173 -16.44 -0.22 25.79
CA LYS A 173 -15.95 1.13 26.11
C LYS A 173 -16.05 2.06 24.90
N ARG A 174 -15.71 1.58 23.71
CA ARG A 174 -15.78 2.36 22.47
C ARG A 174 -17.22 2.65 22.08
N LEU A 175 -18.10 1.63 22.11
CA LEU A 175 -19.52 1.79 21.84
C LEU A 175 -20.19 2.77 22.82
N ALA A 176 -19.93 2.62 24.13
CA ALA A 176 -20.46 3.50 25.16
C ALA A 176 -20.05 4.96 24.94
N LYS A 177 -18.79 5.19 24.55
CA LYS A 177 -18.26 6.51 24.25
C LYS A 177 -18.89 7.09 22.98
N ASP A 178 -18.86 6.34 21.88
CA ASP A 178 -19.23 6.84 20.55
C ASP A 178 -20.75 7.07 20.44
N MET A 179 -21.56 6.29 21.16
CA MET A 179 -23.03 6.42 21.20
C MET A 179 -23.56 7.11 22.46
N ALA A 180 -22.68 7.62 23.33
CA ALA A 180 -23.05 8.23 24.62
C ALA A 180 -23.97 7.34 25.49
N LEU A 181 -23.77 6.01 25.44
CA LEU A 181 -24.54 5.04 26.21
C LEU A 181 -23.96 4.87 27.61
N LYS A 182 -24.81 4.45 28.56
CA LYS A 182 -24.31 3.95 29.84
C LYS A 182 -23.62 2.61 29.62
N PRO A 183 -22.56 2.27 30.40
CA PRO A 183 -21.85 1.01 30.23
C PRO A 183 -22.74 -0.25 30.19
N PRO A 184 -23.78 -0.41 31.03
CA PRO A 184 -24.67 -1.58 30.96
C PRO A 184 -25.43 -1.70 29.64
N ASP A 185 -25.83 -0.58 29.04
CA ASP A 185 -26.57 -0.57 27.77
C ASP A 185 -25.64 -0.96 26.61
N ALA A 186 -24.40 -0.46 26.63
CA ALA A 186 -23.38 -0.85 25.67
C ALA A 186 -22.96 -2.32 25.81
N GLU A 187 -22.85 -2.85 27.04
CA GLU A 187 -22.60 -4.27 27.29
C GLU A 187 -23.71 -5.14 26.70
N ARG A 188 -24.97 -4.74 26.90
CA ARG A 188 -26.15 -5.43 26.35
C ARG A 188 -26.10 -5.48 24.82
N TYR A 189 -25.79 -4.37 24.16
CA TYR A 189 -25.71 -4.32 22.70
C TYR A 189 -24.54 -5.12 22.13
N VAL A 190 -23.34 -5.00 22.71
CA VAL A 190 -22.19 -5.80 22.27
C VAL A 190 -22.45 -7.29 22.50
N ALA A 191 -23.07 -7.67 23.62
CA ALA A 191 -23.43 -9.06 23.88
C ALA A 191 -24.40 -9.61 22.82
N ALA A 192 -25.42 -8.83 22.44
CA ALA A 192 -26.38 -9.23 21.41
C ALA A 192 -25.71 -9.39 20.02
N LEU A 193 -24.79 -8.47 19.67
CA LEU A 193 -24.01 -8.57 18.43
C LEU A 193 -23.06 -9.78 18.42
N ARG A 194 -22.48 -10.13 19.58
CA ARG A 194 -21.66 -11.35 19.73
C ARG A 194 -22.49 -12.62 19.61
N GLU A 195 -23.67 -12.66 20.20
CA GLU A 195 -24.59 -13.81 20.11
C GLU A 195 -24.97 -14.11 18.65
N HIS A 196 -25.12 -13.07 17.84
CA HIS A 196 -25.42 -13.19 16.41
C HIS A 196 -24.16 -13.30 15.51
N GLY A 197 -22.98 -13.49 16.11
CA GLY A 197 -21.72 -13.71 15.39
C GLY A 197 -21.19 -12.52 14.61
N MET A 198 -21.67 -11.29 14.89
CA MET A 198 -21.20 -10.06 14.23
C MET A 198 -19.96 -9.48 14.88
N VAL A 199 -19.75 -9.81 16.15
CA VAL A 199 -18.55 -9.47 16.92
C VAL A 199 -18.03 -10.76 17.53
N ASP A 200 -16.74 -11.04 17.37
CA ASP A 200 -16.15 -12.24 17.96
C ASP A 200 -15.77 -12.04 19.44
N ARG A 201 -15.18 -13.08 20.04
CA ARG A 201 -14.73 -13.04 21.44
C ARG A 201 -13.55 -12.10 21.67
N SER A 202 -12.86 -11.68 20.62
CA SER A 202 -11.74 -10.76 20.60
C SER A 202 -12.17 -9.33 20.21
N ASP A 203 -13.46 -9.04 20.24
CA ASP A 203 -14.07 -7.75 19.87
C ASP A 203 -13.94 -7.38 18.38
N ILE A 204 -13.60 -8.34 17.51
CA ILE A 204 -13.43 -8.08 16.08
C ILE A 204 -14.77 -8.16 15.37
N VAL A 205 -15.04 -7.17 14.51
CA VAL A 205 -16.29 -7.07 13.78
C VAL A 205 -16.20 -7.85 12.46
N ASP A 206 -17.25 -8.61 12.14
CA ASP A 206 -17.43 -9.26 10.84
C ASP A 206 -17.56 -8.20 9.72
N LEU A 207 -16.79 -8.34 8.65
CA LEU A 207 -16.79 -7.39 7.53
C LEU A 207 -18.02 -7.51 6.64
N ASP A 208 -18.70 -8.66 6.69
CA ASP A 208 -19.93 -8.90 5.93
C ASP A 208 -21.19 -8.53 6.74
N VAL A 209 -21.04 -7.72 7.79
CA VAL A 209 -22.17 -7.24 8.59
C VAL A 209 -22.98 -6.20 7.80
N THR A 210 -24.28 -6.41 7.73
CA THR A 210 -25.24 -5.49 7.09
C THR A 210 -26.04 -4.75 8.14
N ARG A 211 -26.59 -3.58 7.80
CA ARG A 211 -27.46 -2.82 8.71
C ARG A 211 -28.67 -3.63 9.18
N GLU A 212 -29.26 -4.41 8.27
CA GLU A 212 -30.45 -5.22 8.52
C GLU A 212 -30.16 -6.29 9.58
N ARG A 213 -29.01 -6.98 9.44
CA ARG A 213 -28.48 -7.91 10.45
C ARG A 213 -28.32 -7.21 11.80
N VAL A 214 -27.65 -6.05 11.84
CA VAL A 214 -27.42 -5.31 13.10
C VAL A 214 -28.74 -4.97 13.78
N VAL A 215 -29.70 -4.39 13.06
CA VAL A 215 -31.02 -4.02 13.63
C VAL A 215 -31.78 -5.25 14.13
N ALA A 216 -31.73 -6.36 13.41
CA ALA A 216 -32.36 -7.61 13.83
C ALA A 216 -31.72 -8.24 15.07
N ALA A 217 -30.43 -8.00 15.29
CA ALA A 217 -29.68 -8.53 16.43
C ALA A 217 -29.81 -7.65 17.69
N LEU A 218 -30.11 -6.37 17.54
CA LEU A 218 -30.19 -5.45 18.69
C LEU A 218 -31.50 -5.67 19.48
N PRO A 219 -31.49 -5.41 20.81
CA PRO A 219 -32.69 -5.39 21.63
C PRO A 219 -33.77 -4.47 21.07
N ALA A 220 -35.04 -4.78 21.30
CA ALA A 220 -36.18 -4.03 20.74
C ALA A 220 -36.28 -2.56 21.21
N ASP A 221 -35.54 -2.19 22.25
CA ASP A 221 -35.42 -0.85 22.81
C ASP A 221 -34.13 -0.12 22.38
N ALA A 222 -33.39 -0.68 21.42
CA ALA A 222 -32.17 -0.11 20.84
C ALA A 222 -32.44 1.01 19.82
#